data_AF-A0A1M6LEQ0-F1
#
_entry.id   AF-A0A1M6LEQ0-F1
#
_cell.length_a   1.000
_cell.length_b   1.000
_cell.length_c   1.000
_cell.angle_alpha   90.00
_cell.angle_beta   90.00
_cell.angle_gamma   90.00
#
_symmetry.space_group_name_H-M   'P 1'
#
loop_
_entity.id
_entity.type
_entity.pdbx_description
1 polymer ?
#
loop_
_entity_poly.entity_id
_entity_poly.type
_entity_poly.pdbx_seq_one_letter_code
_entity_poly.pdbx_strand_id
1 'polypeptide(L)'
;MSQSEHRVRERQLQKRLGDYLLSKGTISAEQLEEAIENQCIYGGRLGTSLIELGLVGEDELARILSQQLKLHYIKPEALMNVQSNVIKLVPRKLALQYQIVPYHKDKGKLYIAISDTSDLKTIDELSFQLGHILVPLAVPEFRLMLALHKHYGQNLTPRYENLALQLKVRSKAEEKIKRSQSLKKEAVSTNTNSDEEAWPLLGDDNFEDLGGPAPDDETYFSLPSSQQNKNQPDFNHRLVAANERNEIGNALIEFLAEKFQGCALMLVRDNLATGWLGRHQNQELSTLAQLQIPLREASIFNQVVVNQGHYIGIVGDLPHNRSLLSHFSCSPPQTALALPLMVRERLVSILYVQDSLEQLEKNFHLLINAARKTEMAFSMLILKNKILAT
;
A
#
# COMPACT_ATOMS: atom_id res chain seq x y z
N MET A 1 18.25 36.83 5.80
CA MET A 1 17.64 35.62 5.21
C MET A 1 18.74 34.91 4.45
N SER A 2 19.21 33.80 5.01
CA SER A 2 20.52 33.22 4.69
C SER A 2 20.44 32.31 3.47
N GLN A 3 21.51 32.23 2.67
CA GLN A 3 21.66 31.30 1.54
C GLN A 3 21.42 29.83 1.93
N SER A 4 21.46 29.49 3.22
CA SER A 4 21.08 28.20 3.78
C SER A 4 19.58 27.90 3.69
N GLU A 5 18.70 28.91 3.85
CA GLU A 5 17.24 28.74 3.72
C GLU A 5 16.84 28.55 2.25
N HIS A 6 17.53 29.22 1.32
CA HIS A 6 17.31 29.05 -0.13
C HIS A 6 17.71 27.65 -0.60
N ARG A 7 18.82 27.08 -0.11
CA ARG A 7 19.23 25.70 -0.45
C ARG A 7 18.32 24.63 0.14
N VAL A 8 17.71 24.87 1.31
CA VAL A 8 16.73 23.95 1.91
C VAL A 8 15.39 24.01 1.16
N ARG A 9 14.94 25.20 0.76
CA ARG A 9 13.75 25.36 -0.12
C ARG A 9 13.96 24.80 -1.52
N GLU A 10 15.14 24.97 -2.11
CA GLU A 10 15.48 24.37 -3.42
C GLU A 10 15.59 22.84 -3.36
N ARG A 11 16.02 22.27 -2.23
CA ARG A 11 15.98 20.80 -2.01
C ARG A 11 14.55 20.27 -1.82
N GLN A 12 13.66 21.03 -1.19
CA GLN A 12 12.22 20.69 -1.13
C GLN A 12 11.52 20.81 -2.50
N LEU A 13 12.11 21.55 -3.44
CA LEU A 13 11.69 21.70 -4.85
C LEU A 13 12.35 20.69 -5.79
N GLN A 14 12.94 19.60 -5.28
CA GLN A 14 13.13 18.42 -6.12
C GLN A 14 11.72 17.89 -6.41
N LYS A 15 11.16 18.27 -7.58
CA LYS A 15 9.79 17.93 -8.01
C LYS A 15 9.43 16.55 -7.49
N ARG A 16 8.36 16.46 -6.70
CA ARG A 16 7.89 15.17 -6.19
C ARG A 16 7.59 14.28 -7.39
N LEU A 17 7.71 12.97 -7.22
CA LEU A 17 7.50 12.04 -8.34
C LEU A 17 6.14 12.28 -9.03
N GLY A 18 5.10 12.58 -8.22
CA GLY A 18 3.77 12.97 -8.71
C GLY A 18 3.79 14.23 -9.59
N ASP A 19 4.28 15.36 -9.08
CA ASP A 19 4.39 16.61 -9.84
C ASP A 19 5.19 16.43 -11.14
N TYR A 20 6.25 15.62 -11.06
CA TYR A 20 7.08 15.33 -12.22
C TYR A 20 6.27 14.60 -13.29
N LEU A 21 5.55 13.54 -12.92
CA LEU A 21 4.70 12.75 -13.81
C LEU A 21 3.56 13.56 -14.42
N LEU A 22 2.89 14.40 -13.61
CA LEU A 22 1.86 15.34 -14.08
C LEU A 22 2.44 16.33 -15.09
N SER A 23 3.60 16.93 -14.78
CA SER A 23 4.23 17.91 -15.68
C SER A 23 4.70 17.32 -17.00
N LYS A 24 4.86 15.99 -17.08
CA LYS A 24 5.20 15.26 -18.31
C LYS A 24 3.97 14.75 -19.06
N GLY A 25 2.77 14.87 -18.49
CA GLY A 25 1.54 14.31 -19.05
C GLY A 25 1.52 12.78 -19.04
N THR A 26 2.38 12.13 -18.24
CA THR A 26 2.44 10.66 -18.15
C THR A 26 1.22 10.10 -17.42
N ILE A 27 0.69 10.85 -16.45
CA ILE A 27 -0.52 10.50 -15.69
C ILE A 27 -1.43 11.73 -15.56
N SER A 28 -2.73 11.51 -15.35
CA SER A 28 -3.68 12.55 -14.95
C SER A 28 -3.67 12.82 -13.44
N ALA A 29 -4.29 13.92 -13.00
CA ALA A 29 -4.48 14.21 -11.57
C ALA A 29 -5.27 13.10 -10.86
N GLU A 30 -6.34 12.60 -11.49
CA GLU A 30 -7.16 11.50 -10.99
C GLU A 30 -6.33 10.21 -10.81
N GLN A 31 -5.47 9.89 -11.79
CA GLN A 31 -4.59 8.72 -11.72
C GLN A 31 -3.52 8.86 -10.64
N LEU A 32 -2.99 10.08 -10.43
CA LEU A 32 -2.07 10.35 -9.33
C LEU A 32 -2.77 10.16 -7.98
N GLU A 33 -4.00 10.65 -7.85
CA GLU A 33 -4.80 10.49 -6.64
C GLU A 33 -5.05 9.02 -6.31
N GLU A 34 -5.44 8.21 -7.30
CA GLU A 34 -5.62 6.77 -7.14
C GLU A 34 -4.32 6.08 -6.69
N ALA A 35 -3.18 6.48 -7.26
CA ALA A 35 -1.88 5.93 -6.88
C ALA A 35 -1.48 6.29 -5.44
N ILE A 36 -1.78 7.51 -4.99
CA ILE A 36 -1.56 7.96 -3.61
C ILE A 36 -2.46 7.20 -2.64
N GLU A 37 -3.73 7.00 -2.99
CA GLU A 37 -4.67 6.19 -2.19
C GLU A 37 -4.13 4.78 -1.98
N ASN A 38 -3.75 4.11 -3.06
CA ASN A 38 -3.15 2.78 -3.00
C ASN A 38 -1.85 2.78 -2.18
N GLN A 39 -1.01 3.81 -2.29
CA GLN A 39 0.20 3.92 -1.49
C GLN A 39 -0.12 4.05 0.01
N CYS A 40 -1.10 4.87 0.39
CA CYS A 40 -1.50 5.04 1.78
C CYS A 40 -2.03 3.73 2.37
N ILE A 41 -2.88 3.02 1.63
CA ILE A 41 -3.54 1.80 2.10
C ILE A 41 -2.56 0.63 2.14
N TYR A 42 -1.80 0.40 1.06
CA TYR A 42 -0.96 -0.79 0.89
C TYR A 42 0.51 -0.57 1.25
N GLY A 43 0.93 0.67 1.50
CA GLY A 43 2.29 1.07 1.87
C GLY A 43 3.23 1.26 0.66
N GLY A 44 4.54 1.22 0.90
CA GLY A 44 5.57 1.33 -0.14
C GLY A 44 5.70 2.74 -0.74
N ARG A 45 6.50 2.86 -1.79
CA ARG A 45 6.69 4.09 -2.56
C ARG A 45 5.62 4.24 -3.64
N LEU A 46 5.28 5.49 -3.96
CA LEU A 46 4.32 5.85 -5.00
C LEU A 46 4.60 5.15 -6.34
N GLY A 47 5.87 5.01 -6.73
CA GLY A 47 6.29 4.28 -7.93
C GLY A 47 5.80 2.83 -7.99
N THR A 48 5.79 2.13 -6.85
CA THR A 48 5.26 0.76 -6.77
C THR A 48 3.76 0.75 -7.04
N SER A 49 3.00 1.67 -6.43
CA SER A 49 1.56 1.81 -6.67
C SER A 49 1.22 2.17 -8.12
N LEU A 50 2.04 3.00 -8.78
CA LEU A 50 1.85 3.38 -10.18
C LEU A 50 2.00 2.20 -11.15
N ILE A 51 3.01 1.34 -10.94
CA ILE A 51 3.22 0.13 -11.76
C ILE A 51 2.11 -0.88 -11.53
N GLU A 52 1.73 -1.04 -10.28
CA GLU A 52 0.64 -1.91 -9.84
C GLU A 52 -0.69 -1.57 -10.52
N LEU A 53 -1.06 -0.28 -10.51
CA LEU A 53 -2.24 0.21 -11.22
C LEU A 53 -2.09 0.14 -12.76
N GLY A 54 -0.89 -0.15 -13.26
CA GLY A 54 -0.61 -0.18 -14.70
C GLY A 54 -0.56 1.20 -15.35
N LEU A 55 -0.39 2.25 -14.54
CA LEU A 55 -0.33 3.64 -15.00
C LEU A 55 1.03 3.98 -15.63
N VAL A 56 2.11 3.32 -15.17
CA VAL A 56 3.47 3.56 -15.66
C VAL A 56 4.19 2.22 -15.85
N GLY A 57 4.93 2.07 -16.95
CA GLY A 57 5.78 0.89 -17.18
C GLY A 57 7.07 0.90 -16.35
N GLU A 58 7.69 -0.26 -16.15
CA GLU A 58 8.86 -0.38 -15.28
C GLU A 58 10.08 0.40 -15.80
N ASP A 59 10.37 0.26 -17.09
CA ASP A 59 11.46 0.97 -17.76
C ASP A 59 11.24 2.47 -17.76
N GLU A 60 9.97 2.90 -17.92
CA GLU A 60 9.59 4.30 -17.92
C GLU A 60 9.77 4.90 -16.53
N LEU A 61 9.28 4.22 -15.49
CA LEU A 61 9.47 4.66 -14.11
C LEU A 61 10.96 4.77 -13.75
N ALA A 62 11.79 3.80 -14.16
CA ALA A 62 13.23 3.84 -13.92
C ALA A 62 13.89 5.08 -14.56
N ARG A 63 13.50 5.43 -15.80
CA ARG A 63 13.99 6.64 -16.48
C ARG A 63 13.53 7.92 -15.78
N ILE A 64 12.27 7.97 -15.37
CA ILE A 64 11.70 9.12 -14.66
C ILE A 64 12.42 9.33 -13.33
N LEU A 65 12.62 8.26 -12.55
CA LEU A 65 13.38 8.31 -11.30
C LEU A 65 14.82 8.79 -11.54
N SER A 66 15.47 8.35 -12.62
CA SER A 66 16.81 8.85 -13.00
C SER A 66 16.82 10.35 -13.29
N GLN A 67 15.83 10.85 -14.02
CA GLN A 67 15.72 12.29 -14.31
C GLN A 67 15.42 13.11 -13.06
N GLN A 68 14.54 12.62 -12.18
CA GLN A 68 14.15 13.28 -10.94
C GLN A 68 15.33 13.31 -9.94
N LEU A 69 16.01 12.18 -9.75
CA LEU A 69 17.11 12.03 -8.80
C LEU A 69 18.46 12.48 -9.36
N LYS A 70 18.54 12.75 -10.67
CA LYS A 70 19.79 13.04 -11.40
C LYS A 70 20.83 11.92 -11.25
N LEU A 71 20.36 10.68 -11.23
CA LEU A 71 21.19 9.47 -11.14
C LEU A 71 21.14 8.69 -12.45
N HIS A 72 22.12 7.82 -12.69
CA HIS A 72 22.01 6.83 -13.76
C HIS A 72 20.93 5.81 -13.41
N TYR A 73 20.12 5.41 -14.39
CA TYR A 73 19.26 4.24 -14.25
C TYR A 73 19.87 3.03 -14.95
N ILE A 74 19.37 1.85 -14.57
CA ILE A 74 19.60 0.60 -15.27
C ILE A 74 18.27 -0.02 -15.63
N LYS A 75 18.27 -0.92 -16.62
CA LYS A 75 17.07 -1.71 -16.91
C LYS A 75 16.69 -2.52 -15.67
N PRO A 76 15.41 -2.49 -15.24
CA PRO A 76 14.96 -3.20 -14.05
C PRO A 76 15.31 -4.71 -14.02
N GLU A 77 15.38 -5.36 -15.17
CA GLU A 77 15.74 -6.78 -15.31
C GLU A 77 17.19 -7.06 -14.99
N ALA A 78 18.07 -6.07 -15.18
CA ALA A 78 19.50 -6.25 -15.03
C ALA A 78 19.88 -6.55 -13.56
N LEU A 79 19.12 -6.03 -12.59
CA LEU A 79 19.29 -6.35 -11.16
C LEU A 79 19.03 -7.82 -10.82
N MET A 80 18.22 -8.51 -11.62
CA MET A 80 17.91 -9.92 -11.35
C MET A 80 19.07 -10.83 -11.76
N ASN A 81 19.96 -10.38 -12.65
CA ASN A 81 21.00 -11.21 -13.27
C ASN A 81 22.42 -10.72 -12.95
N VAL A 82 22.61 -10.13 -11.77
CA VAL A 82 23.93 -9.69 -11.29
C VAL A 82 24.85 -10.89 -11.07
N GLN A 83 26.11 -10.75 -11.46
CA GLN A 83 27.12 -11.78 -11.29
C GLN A 83 27.40 -12.07 -9.80
N SER A 84 27.57 -13.34 -9.44
CA SER A 84 27.72 -13.76 -8.03
C SER A 84 28.96 -13.20 -7.34
N ASN A 85 30.04 -12.92 -8.08
CA ASN A 85 31.23 -12.24 -7.55
C ASN A 85 30.93 -10.79 -7.11
N VAL A 86 30.03 -10.09 -7.80
CA VAL A 86 29.60 -8.72 -7.46
C VAL A 86 28.65 -8.74 -6.27
N ILE A 87 27.69 -9.67 -6.22
CA ILE A 87 26.79 -9.85 -5.06
C ILE A 87 27.56 -10.08 -3.76
N LYS A 88 28.63 -10.89 -3.81
CA LYS A 88 29.47 -11.19 -2.64
C LYS A 88 30.22 -9.98 -2.08
N LEU A 89 30.35 -8.88 -2.83
CA LEU A 89 31.01 -7.67 -2.35
C LEU A 89 30.21 -6.97 -1.25
N VAL A 90 28.89 -7.15 -1.22
CA VAL A 90 28.02 -6.59 -0.18
C VAL A 90 27.55 -7.74 0.72
N PRO A 91 28.01 -7.80 1.98
CA PRO A 91 27.54 -8.79 2.95
C PRO A 91 26.02 -8.73 3.13
N ARG A 92 25.40 -9.89 3.30
CA ARG A 92 23.94 -10.02 3.49
C ARG A 92 23.39 -9.08 4.56
N LYS A 93 24.09 -8.96 5.70
CA LYS A 93 23.66 -8.08 6.81
C LYS A 93 23.51 -6.63 6.35
N LEU A 94 24.50 -6.10 5.62
CA LEU A 94 24.46 -4.74 5.10
C LEU A 94 23.43 -4.58 3.99
N ALA A 95 23.35 -5.55 3.08
CA ALA A 95 22.36 -5.55 1.99
C ALA A 95 20.92 -5.45 2.52
N LEU A 96 20.58 -6.22 3.56
CA LEU A 96 19.24 -6.21 4.15
C LEU A 96 18.99 -4.97 5.02
N GLN A 97 19.98 -4.55 5.82
CA GLN A 97 19.84 -3.40 6.71
C GLN A 97 19.62 -2.10 5.93
N TYR A 98 20.38 -1.89 4.86
CA TYR A 98 20.33 -0.66 4.08
C TYR A 98 19.54 -0.79 2.78
N GLN A 99 18.96 -1.97 2.52
CA GLN A 99 18.23 -2.29 1.29
C GLN A 99 19.06 -1.96 0.04
N ILE A 100 20.22 -2.60 -0.08
CA ILE A 100 21.18 -2.37 -1.15
C ILE A 100 21.46 -3.63 -1.94
N VAL A 101 21.48 -3.51 -3.26
CA VAL A 101 21.92 -4.56 -4.17
C VAL A 101 23.04 -4.03 -5.07
N PRO A 102 24.24 -4.63 -5.06
CA PRO A 102 25.28 -4.24 -5.99
C PRO A 102 24.92 -4.70 -7.40
N TYR A 103 25.25 -3.91 -8.41
CA TYR A 103 24.96 -4.18 -9.82
C TYR A 103 26.22 -4.47 -10.62
N HIS A 104 27.23 -3.60 -10.51
CA HIS A 104 28.45 -3.67 -11.29
C HIS A 104 29.62 -3.06 -10.54
N LYS A 105 30.83 -3.55 -10.80
CA LYS A 105 32.08 -2.99 -10.25
C LYS A 105 33.01 -2.61 -11.39
N ASP A 106 33.46 -1.36 -11.38
CA ASP A 106 34.45 -0.85 -12.34
C ASP A 106 35.44 0.09 -11.66
N LYS A 107 36.75 -0.12 -11.86
CA LYS A 107 37.84 0.77 -11.40
C LYS A 107 37.68 1.33 -9.98
N GLY A 108 37.36 0.47 -9.01
CA GLY A 108 37.19 0.86 -7.59
C GLY A 108 35.83 1.50 -7.25
N LYS A 109 34.96 1.71 -8.24
CA LYS A 109 33.57 2.12 -8.08
C LYS A 109 32.67 0.89 -8.04
N LEU A 110 31.71 0.89 -7.12
CA LEU A 110 30.67 -0.12 -7.00
C LEU A 110 29.32 0.56 -7.26
N TYR A 111 28.69 0.19 -8.37
CA TYR A 111 27.36 0.65 -8.74
C TYR A 111 26.33 -0.13 -7.93
N ILE A 112 25.47 0.58 -7.22
CA ILE A 112 24.49 -0.02 -6.31
C ILE A 112 23.08 0.50 -6.58
N ALA A 113 22.10 -0.38 -6.48
CA ALA A 113 20.72 0.00 -6.28
C ALA A 113 20.46 0.15 -4.78
N ILE A 114 19.86 1.27 -4.37
CA ILE A 114 19.57 1.60 -2.96
C ILE A 114 18.16 2.17 -2.85
N SER A 115 17.46 1.84 -1.76
CA SER A 115 16.09 2.31 -1.52
C SER A 115 16.04 3.82 -1.26
N ASP A 116 16.93 4.33 -0.42
CA ASP A 116 17.02 5.74 -0.08
C ASP A 116 18.33 6.36 -0.59
N THR A 117 18.22 7.20 -1.62
CA THR A 117 19.36 7.92 -2.20
C THR A 117 19.60 9.27 -1.55
N SER A 118 18.75 9.69 -0.59
CA SER A 118 18.83 11.00 0.05
C SER A 118 19.76 11.03 1.26
N ASP A 119 19.98 9.88 1.90
CA ASP A 119 20.88 9.74 3.05
C ASP A 119 22.35 9.56 2.61
N LEU A 120 22.98 10.69 2.30
CA LEU A 120 24.38 10.73 1.89
C LEU A 120 25.33 10.22 2.99
N LYS A 121 24.98 10.37 4.27
CA LYS A 121 25.84 9.92 5.38
C LYS A 121 25.94 8.40 5.39
N THR A 122 24.79 7.73 5.27
CA THR A 122 24.72 6.27 5.18
C THR A 122 25.50 5.75 3.96
N ILE A 123 25.40 6.44 2.82
CA ILE A 123 26.16 6.06 1.61
C ILE A 123 27.68 6.18 1.85
N ASP A 124 28.13 7.24 2.50
CA ASP A 124 29.56 7.44 2.81
C ASP A 124 30.10 6.40 3.81
N GLU A 125 29.34 6.10 4.86
CA GLU A 125 29.68 5.06 5.84
C GLU A 125 29.78 3.68 5.19
N LEU A 126 28.85 3.36 4.30
CA LEU A 126 28.87 2.12 3.54
C LEU A 126 30.03 2.05 2.55
N SER A 127 30.36 3.18 1.92
CA SER A 127 31.51 3.27 1.02
C SER A 127 32.81 2.94 1.76
N PHE A 128 32.96 3.43 2.99
CA PHE A 128 34.08 3.11 3.86
C PHE A 128 34.10 1.63 4.26
N GLN A 129 32.98 1.07 4.73
CA GLN A 129 32.89 -0.33 5.14
C GLN A 129 33.14 -1.32 4.00
N LEU A 130 32.69 -1.00 2.79
CA LEU A 130 32.85 -1.85 1.61
C LEU A 130 34.19 -1.62 0.87
N GLY A 131 34.94 -0.58 1.23
CA GLY A 131 36.20 -0.22 0.58
C GLY A 131 36.05 0.17 -0.90
N HIS A 132 34.88 0.66 -1.29
CA HIS A 132 34.53 0.97 -2.69
C HIS A 132 33.78 2.29 -2.77
N ILE A 133 34.05 3.09 -3.81
CA ILE A 133 33.28 4.31 -4.08
C ILE A 133 31.89 3.89 -4.56
N LEU A 134 30.85 4.21 -3.79
CA LEU A 134 29.48 3.82 -4.13
C LEU A 134 28.89 4.77 -5.16
N VAL A 135 28.32 4.22 -6.22
CA VAL A 135 27.62 4.98 -7.26
C VAL A 135 26.15 4.55 -7.24
N PRO A 136 25.24 5.34 -6.67
CA PRO A 136 23.83 4.97 -6.58
C PRO A 136 23.16 5.02 -7.95
N LEU A 137 22.29 4.04 -8.20
CA LEU A 137 21.50 3.88 -9.41
C LEU A 137 20.01 4.06 -9.08
N ALA A 138 19.31 4.79 -9.93
CA ALA A 138 17.86 4.93 -9.84
C ALA A 138 17.18 3.62 -10.30
N VAL A 139 16.41 3.01 -9.41
CA VAL A 139 15.62 1.81 -9.70
C VAL A 139 14.25 1.87 -9.01
N PRO A 140 13.21 1.26 -9.59
CA PRO A 140 11.95 1.08 -8.90
C PRO A 140 12.11 0.25 -7.61
N GLU A 141 11.44 0.67 -6.53
CA GLU A 141 11.49 0.02 -5.22
C GLU A 141 11.14 -1.48 -5.31
N PHE A 142 10.04 -1.84 -5.98
CA PHE A 142 9.63 -3.24 -6.07
C PHE A 142 10.73 -4.13 -6.70
N ARG A 143 11.52 -3.61 -7.63
CA ARG A 143 12.62 -4.37 -8.28
C ARG A 143 13.81 -4.54 -7.35
N LEU A 144 14.09 -3.53 -6.54
CA LEU A 144 15.05 -3.66 -5.45
C LEU A 144 14.62 -4.74 -4.45
N MET A 145 13.35 -4.75 -4.04
CA MET A 145 12.81 -5.76 -3.12
C MET A 145 12.88 -7.18 -3.71
N LEU A 146 12.54 -7.35 -5.00
CA LEU A 146 12.67 -8.64 -5.69
C LEU A 146 14.14 -9.10 -5.80
N ALA A 147 15.06 -8.18 -6.04
CA ALA A 147 16.49 -8.49 -6.12
C ALA A 147 17.07 -8.86 -4.75
N LEU A 148 16.68 -8.17 -3.68
CA LEU A 148 17.06 -8.52 -2.30
C LEU A 148 16.52 -9.89 -1.88
N HIS A 149 15.27 -10.20 -2.25
CA HIS A 149 14.71 -11.54 -2.05
C HIS A 149 15.53 -12.61 -2.78
N LYS A 150 15.79 -12.41 -4.08
CA LYS A 150 16.52 -13.38 -4.91
C LYS A 150 17.96 -13.61 -4.46
N HIS A 151 18.72 -12.55 -4.16
CA HIS A 151 20.16 -12.63 -3.93
C HIS A 151 20.55 -12.78 -2.46
N TYR A 152 19.72 -12.28 -1.54
CA TYR A 152 20.02 -12.22 -0.10
C TYR A 152 18.97 -12.93 0.77
N GLY A 153 17.92 -13.52 0.17
CA GLY A 153 16.89 -14.25 0.90
C GLY A 153 16.09 -13.36 1.84
N GLN A 154 15.83 -12.10 1.45
CA GLN A 154 14.90 -11.25 2.18
C GLN A 154 13.49 -11.83 2.10
N ASN A 155 12.75 -11.83 3.20
CA ASN A 155 11.33 -12.18 3.16
C ASN A 155 10.59 -11.16 2.28
N LEU A 156 9.95 -11.67 1.23
CA LEU A 156 9.16 -10.85 0.32
C LEU A 156 7.71 -10.87 0.78
N THR A 157 7.05 -9.71 0.75
CA THR A 157 5.62 -9.67 1.09
C THR A 157 4.81 -10.18 -0.11
N PRO A 158 3.63 -10.80 0.13
CA PRO A 158 2.72 -11.24 -0.93
C PRO A 158 2.43 -10.19 -1.99
N ARG A 159 2.40 -8.91 -1.59
CA ARG A 159 2.20 -7.79 -2.51
C ARG A 159 3.23 -7.79 -3.64
N TYR A 160 4.51 -7.88 -3.30
CA TYR A 160 5.59 -7.85 -4.30
C TYR A 160 5.66 -9.14 -5.11
N GLU A 161 5.33 -10.29 -4.51
CA GLU A 161 5.21 -11.58 -5.22
C GLU A 161 4.12 -11.52 -6.29
N ASN A 162 2.93 -11.07 -5.92
CA ASN A 162 1.79 -10.93 -6.82
C ASN A 162 2.08 -9.91 -7.93
N LEU A 163 2.70 -8.79 -7.60
CA LEU A 163 3.13 -7.82 -8.60
C LEU A 163 4.12 -8.43 -9.61
N ALA A 164 5.10 -9.21 -9.14
CA ALA A 164 6.03 -9.89 -10.03
C ALA A 164 5.34 -10.90 -10.95
N LEU A 165 4.31 -11.60 -10.46
CA LEU A 165 3.49 -12.51 -11.28
C LEU A 165 2.68 -11.75 -12.32
N GLN A 166 2.00 -10.66 -11.91
CA GLN A 166 1.22 -9.80 -12.81
C GLN A 166 2.08 -9.27 -13.97
N LEU A 167 3.28 -8.79 -13.68
CA LEU A 167 4.20 -8.26 -14.70
C LEU A 167 4.71 -9.34 -15.66
N LYS A 168 4.98 -10.56 -15.16
CA LYS A 168 5.32 -11.72 -16.03
C LYS A 168 4.17 -12.13 -16.94
N VAL A 169 2.92 -11.99 -16.50
CA VAL A 169 1.74 -12.27 -17.32
C VAL A 169 1.56 -11.18 -18.38
N ARG A 170 1.67 -9.90 -17.98
CA ARG A 170 1.59 -8.75 -18.90
C ARG A 170 2.65 -8.84 -20.00
N SER A 171 3.91 -9.10 -19.66
CA SER A 171 4.99 -9.20 -20.67
C SER A 171 4.78 -10.33 -21.68
N LYS A 172 4.32 -11.51 -21.23
CA LYS A 172 3.96 -12.62 -22.12
C LYS A 172 2.78 -12.30 -23.04
N ALA A 173 1.81 -11.54 -22.55
CA ALA A 173 0.67 -11.10 -23.35
C ALA A 173 1.11 -10.09 -24.41
N GLU A 174 1.93 -9.11 -24.05
CA GLU A 174 2.50 -8.11 -24.98
C GLU A 174 3.37 -8.74 -26.07
N GLU A 175 4.17 -9.76 -25.75
CA GLU A 175 4.96 -10.50 -26.73
C GLU A 175 4.07 -11.25 -27.74
N LYS A 176 2.96 -11.83 -27.28
CA LYS A 176 1.96 -12.47 -28.16
C LYS A 176 1.24 -11.45 -29.04
N ILE A 177 0.90 -10.28 -28.51
CA ILE A 177 0.26 -9.19 -29.26
C ILE A 177 1.22 -8.65 -30.33
N LYS A 178 2.49 -8.38 -29.98
CA LYS A 178 3.52 -7.96 -30.95
C LYS A 178 3.74 -9.01 -32.05
N ARG A 179 3.76 -10.30 -31.69
CA ARG A 179 3.86 -11.41 -32.67
C ARG A 179 2.65 -11.50 -33.59
N SER A 180 1.46 -11.13 -33.12
CA SER A 180 0.23 -11.10 -33.90
C SER A 180 0.09 -9.85 -34.77
N GLN A 181 0.64 -8.72 -34.32
CA GLN A 181 0.66 -7.45 -35.06
C GLN A 181 1.71 -7.44 -36.19
N SER A 182 2.81 -8.19 -36.06
CA SER A 182 3.77 -8.39 -37.17
C SER A 182 3.19 -9.17 -38.36
N LEU A 183 2.02 -9.82 -38.21
CA LEU A 183 1.32 -10.54 -39.29
C LEU A 183 0.17 -9.74 -39.93
N LYS A 184 -0.12 -8.52 -39.44
CA LYS A 184 -1.28 -7.71 -39.90
C LYS A 184 -0.89 -6.26 -40.25
N LYS A 185 0.22 -6.09 -40.97
CA LYS A 185 0.54 -4.81 -41.63
C LYS A 185 0.31 -4.94 -43.13
N GLU A 186 -0.95 -4.94 -43.54
CA GLU A 186 -1.42 -4.39 -44.81
C GLU A 186 -2.95 -4.20 -44.72
N ALA A 187 -3.42 -3.04 -45.19
CA ALA A 187 -4.80 -2.51 -45.23
C ALA A 187 -5.27 -1.87 -43.87
N VAL A 188 -5.70 -0.61 -43.75
CA VAL A 188 -6.18 0.45 -44.68
C VAL A 188 -5.98 1.83 -44.00
N SER A 189 -5.87 2.90 -44.79
CA SER A 189 -5.87 4.31 -44.36
C SER A 189 -7.16 5.03 -44.78
N THR A 190 -7.56 6.02 -43.96
CA THR A 190 -8.38 7.25 -44.21
C THR A 190 -9.88 7.10 -44.58
N ASN A 191 -10.85 7.95 -44.16
CA ASN A 191 -10.82 9.36 -43.73
C ASN A 191 -12.14 9.81 -43.01
N THR A 192 -12.04 10.82 -42.14
CA THR A 192 -12.93 11.99 -41.80
C THR A 192 -14.45 12.03 -42.09
N ASN A 193 -15.31 12.38 -41.10
CA ASN A 193 -15.84 13.75 -40.81
C ASN A 193 -17.00 13.80 -39.76
N SER A 194 -16.92 14.86 -38.94
CA SER A 194 -17.93 15.79 -38.36
C SER A 194 -19.26 15.39 -37.69
N ASP A 195 -19.57 16.23 -36.69
CA ASP A 195 -20.87 16.76 -36.22
C ASP A 195 -21.43 16.31 -34.85
N GLU A 196 -21.32 17.26 -33.92
CA GLU A 196 -22.30 17.79 -32.94
C GLU A 196 -23.58 17.00 -32.67
N GLU A 197 -23.92 16.82 -31.38
CA GLU A 197 -25.23 17.28 -30.86
C GLU A 197 -25.22 17.41 -29.32
N ALA A 198 -25.66 18.60 -28.89
CA ALA A 198 -25.85 19.02 -27.52
C ALA A 198 -27.17 18.49 -26.95
N TRP A 199 -27.20 18.19 -25.65
CA TRP A 199 -28.42 17.83 -24.92
C TRP A 199 -29.01 19.07 -24.20
N PRO A 200 -30.34 19.15 -24.02
CA PRO A 200 -31.08 20.41 -23.93
C PRO A 200 -31.15 21.03 -22.51
N LEU A 201 -31.30 22.35 -22.48
CA LEU A 201 -31.72 23.14 -21.33
C LEU A 201 -33.22 22.91 -21.03
N LEU A 202 -33.54 22.68 -19.75
CA LEU A 202 -34.86 22.96 -19.18
C LEU A 202 -34.67 23.70 -17.86
N GLY A 203 -35.16 24.94 -17.82
CA GLY A 203 -35.63 25.57 -16.59
C GLY A 203 -37.10 25.19 -16.36
N ASP A 204 -37.47 25.02 -15.09
CA ASP A 204 -38.49 25.84 -14.43
C ASP A 204 -38.69 25.31 -13.00
N ASP A 205 -38.33 26.15 -12.05
CA ASP A 205 -39.10 26.56 -10.87
C ASP A 205 -40.26 25.64 -10.46
N ASN A 206 -40.02 24.86 -9.40
CA ASN A 206 -40.97 24.63 -8.31
C ASN A 206 -40.26 23.88 -7.17
N PHE A 207 -39.72 24.63 -6.21
CA PHE A 207 -39.37 24.09 -4.91
C PHE A 207 -40.18 24.84 -3.87
N GLU A 208 -41.18 24.16 -3.31
CA GLU A 208 -42.02 24.67 -2.23
C GLU A 208 -41.19 24.88 -0.97
N ASP A 209 -41.33 26.09 -0.42
CA ASP A 209 -40.78 26.54 0.85
C ASP A 209 -41.39 25.74 2.02
N LEU A 210 -40.67 24.71 2.47
CA LEU A 210 -40.96 24.06 3.75
C LEU A 210 -40.21 24.79 4.86
N GLY A 211 -40.78 25.93 5.25
CA GLY A 211 -40.37 26.70 6.42
C GLY A 211 -40.36 25.84 7.69
N GLY A 212 -39.16 25.67 8.24
CA GLY A 212 -38.91 25.20 9.60
C GLY A 212 -37.67 25.91 10.14
N PRO A 213 -37.63 26.31 11.43
CA PRO A 213 -36.48 27.02 11.97
C PRO A 213 -35.23 26.13 11.90
N ALA A 214 -34.12 26.73 11.46
CA ALA A 214 -32.81 26.08 11.45
C ALA A 214 -32.47 25.59 12.88
N PRO A 215 -31.93 24.38 13.05
CA PRO A 215 -31.45 23.94 14.36
C PRO A 215 -30.23 24.78 14.75
N ASP A 216 -30.19 25.23 16.00
CA ASP A 216 -29.06 25.95 16.58
C ASP A 216 -27.80 25.07 16.57
N ASP A 217 -26.76 25.50 15.86
CA ASP A 217 -25.50 24.76 15.66
C ASP A 217 -24.67 24.59 16.95
N GLU A 218 -25.06 25.21 18.07
CA GLU A 218 -24.31 25.15 19.33
C GLU A 218 -24.67 23.97 20.24
N THR A 219 -25.73 23.19 19.96
CA THR A 219 -26.16 22.08 20.84
C THR A 219 -25.75 20.68 20.36
N TYR A 220 -25.16 20.54 19.16
CA TYR A 220 -24.80 19.22 18.60
C TYR A 220 -23.44 18.67 19.08
N PHE A 221 -22.56 19.52 19.64
CA PHE A 221 -21.19 19.13 20.02
C PHE A 221 -20.99 18.83 21.51
N SER A 222 -22.04 18.78 22.31
CA SER A 222 -21.94 18.47 23.74
C SER A 222 -22.23 17.00 24.02
N LEU A 223 -21.23 16.12 23.89
CA LEU A 223 -21.28 14.80 24.53
C LEU A 223 -20.44 14.79 25.82
N PRO A 224 -20.94 14.18 26.90
CA PRO A 224 -20.34 14.25 28.22
C PRO A 224 -18.99 13.54 28.23
N SER A 225 -17.99 14.24 28.75
CA SER A 225 -16.64 13.76 29.02
C SER A 225 -16.66 12.61 30.03
N SER A 226 -16.82 11.38 29.52
CA SER A 226 -16.63 10.17 30.30
C SER A 226 -15.13 9.96 30.56
N GLN A 227 -14.69 10.42 31.73
CA GLN A 227 -13.56 9.97 32.54
C GLN A 227 -12.48 9.16 31.80
N GLN A 228 -11.44 9.88 31.37
CA GLN A 228 -10.18 9.33 30.88
C GLN A 228 -9.47 8.54 32.00
N ASN A 229 -9.34 7.23 31.80
CA ASN A 229 -8.48 6.39 32.61
C ASN A 229 -7.02 6.66 32.23
N LYS A 230 -6.21 7.05 33.23
CA LYS A 230 -4.99 7.86 33.08
C LYS A 230 -3.69 7.13 32.64
N ASN A 231 -3.74 5.91 32.09
CA ASN A 231 -2.49 5.14 31.88
C ASN A 231 -2.28 4.47 30.50
N GLN A 232 -2.93 4.94 29.44
CA GLN A 232 -2.53 4.60 28.07
C GLN A 232 -2.88 5.75 27.13
N PRO A 233 -2.07 6.08 26.12
CA PRO A 233 -2.47 7.05 25.11
C PRO A 233 -3.75 6.53 24.43
N ASP A 234 -4.86 7.25 24.65
CA ASP A 234 -6.20 6.92 24.15
C ASP A 234 -6.10 6.47 22.68
N PHE A 235 -6.69 5.32 22.35
CA PHE A 235 -6.73 4.75 21.01
C PHE A 235 -7.07 5.82 19.95
N ASN A 236 -8.01 6.73 20.28
CA ASN A 236 -8.40 7.84 19.41
C ASN A 236 -7.25 8.82 19.15
N HIS A 237 -6.48 9.20 20.17
CA HIS A 237 -5.33 10.11 20.01
C HIS A 237 -4.27 9.51 19.10
N ARG A 238 -4.01 8.20 19.20
CA ARG A 238 -3.06 7.51 18.32
C ARG A 238 -3.53 7.48 16.87
N LEU A 239 -4.82 7.26 16.63
CA LEU A 239 -5.38 7.31 15.29
C LEU A 239 -5.27 8.70 14.65
N VAL A 240 -5.53 9.76 15.43
CA VAL A 240 -5.45 11.14 14.94
C VAL A 240 -4.01 11.58 14.68
N ALA A 241 -3.08 11.17 15.55
CA ALA A 241 -1.66 11.52 15.42
C ALA A 241 -0.92 10.71 14.34
N ALA A 242 -1.54 9.65 13.82
CA ALA A 242 -0.90 8.73 12.90
C ALA A 242 -0.50 9.40 11.58
N ASN A 243 0.77 9.23 11.19
CA ASN A 243 1.33 9.69 9.93
C ASN A 243 1.54 8.55 8.94
N GLU A 244 1.48 7.31 9.44
CA GLU A 244 1.66 6.11 8.65
C GLU A 244 0.56 5.10 8.90
N ARG A 245 0.26 4.29 7.88
CA ARG A 245 -0.72 3.21 7.99
C ARG A 245 -0.41 2.20 9.09
N ASN A 246 0.86 1.93 9.35
CA ASN A 246 1.28 0.95 10.37
C ASN A 246 0.93 1.45 11.77
N GLU A 247 0.98 2.75 12.03
CA GLU A 247 0.58 3.33 13.32
C GLU A 247 -0.92 3.16 13.55
N ILE A 248 -1.74 3.36 12.52
CA ILE A 248 -3.19 3.12 12.55
C ILE A 248 -3.49 1.65 12.84
N GLY A 249 -2.86 0.75 12.08
CA GLY A 249 -3.07 -0.69 12.23
C GLY A 249 -2.62 -1.22 13.60
N ASN A 250 -1.45 -0.78 14.07
CA ASN A 250 -0.92 -1.16 15.38
C ASN A 250 -1.80 -0.62 16.52
N ALA A 251 -2.28 0.63 16.43
CA ALA A 251 -3.20 1.18 17.42
C ALA A 251 -4.49 0.35 17.53
N LEU A 252 -5.05 -0.10 16.40
CA LEU A 252 -6.23 -0.96 16.39
C LEU A 252 -5.94 -2.35 16.98
N ILE A 253 -4.89 -3.03 16.52
CA ILE A 253 -4.56 -4.38 16.99
C ILE A 253 -4.20 -4.39 18.48
N GLU A 254 -3.46 -3.39 18.97
CA GLU A 254 -3.14 -3.27 20.39
C GLU A 254 -4.39 -3.02 21.24
N PHE A 255 -5.27 -2.10 20.80
CA PHE A 255 -6.53 -1.83 21.49
C PHE A 255 -7.44 -3.06 21.58
N LEU A 256 -7.49 -3.89 20.52
CA LEU A 256 -8.30 -5.10 20.50
C LEU A 256 -7.65 -6.26 21.26
N ALA A 257 -6.32 -6.41 21.21
CA ALA A 257 -5.61 -7.48 21.91
C ALA A 257 -5.74 -7.42 23.44
N GLU A 258 -6.09 -6.26 24.01
CA GLU A 258 -6.39 -6.12 25.44
C GLU A 258 -7.72 -6.75 25.86
N LYS A 259 -8.67 -6.89 24.92
CA LYS A 259 -10.05 -7.28 25.20
C LYS A 259 -10.43 -8.64 24.62
N PHE A 260 -9.67 -9.11 23.62
CA PHE A 260 -9.98 -10.31 22.86
C PHE A 260 -8.78 -11.27 22.81
N GLN A 261 -9.07 -12.57 22.69
CA GLN A 261 -8.04 -13.61 22.62
C GLN A 261 -7.13 -13.48 21.40
N GLY A 262 -7.68 -13.12 20.24
CA GLY A 262 -6.91 -12.91 19.03
C GLY A 262 -7.55 -11.90 18.08
N CYS A 263 -6.71 -11.17 17.35
CA CYS A 263 -7.16 -10.27 16.29
C CYS A 263 -6.14 -10.21 15.15
N ALA A 264 -6.63 -9.96 13.94
CA ALA A 264 -5.80 -9.74 12.76
C ALA A 264 -6.46 -8.73 11.82
N LEU A 265 -5.62 -7.97 11.13
CA LEU A 265 -5.98 -7.15 9.99
C LEU A 265 -5.49 -7.83 8.71
N MET A 266 -6.43 -8.04 7.79
CA MET A 266 -6.21 -8.66 6.50
C MET A 266 -6.38 -7.59 5.42
N LEU A 267 -5.31 -7.21 4.72
CA LEU A 267 -5.41 -6.27 3.60
C LEU A 267 -6.09 -6.95 2.41
N VAL A 268 -7.08 -6.28 1.83
CA VAL A 268 -7.82 -6.79 0.67
C VAL A 268 -7.34 -6.10 -0.59
N ARG A 269 -6.96 -6.89 -1.59
CA ARG A 269 -6.51 -6.39 -2.89
C ARG A 269 -6.68 -7.44 -3.98
N ASP A 270 -7.11 -7.04 -5.18
CA ASP A 270 -7.21 -7.92 -6.36
C ASP A 270 -7.98 -9.23 -6.04
N ASN A 271 -9.03 -9.13 -5.21
CA ASN A 271 -9.82 -10.27 -4.73
C ASN A 271 -9.03 -11.28 -3.84
N LEU A 272 -7.96 -10.83 -3.20
CA LEU A 272 -7.14 -11.59 -2.29
C LEU A 272 -7.04 -10.86 -0.94
N ALA A 273 -7.28 -11.57 0.16
CA ALA A 273 -7.00 -11.10 1.50
C ALA A 273 -5.61 -11.59 1.94
N THR A 274 -4.71 -10.66 2.24
CA THR A 274 -3.35 -10.94 2.71
C THR A 274 -3.18 -10.47 4.14
N GLY A 275 -2.56 -11.28 4.99
CA GLY A 275 -2.33 -10.88 6.38
C GLY A 275 -1.41 -9.68 6.48
N TRP A 276 -1.75 -8.73 7.36
CA TRP A 276 -0.94 -7.53 7.56
C TRP A 276 -0.40 -7.43 8.99
N LEU A 277 -1.28 -7.38 9.98
CA LEU A 277 -0.94 -7.29 11.40
C LEU A 277 -1.83 -8.25 12.17
N GLY A 278 -1.32 -8.86 13.24
CA GLY A 278 -2.16 -9.67 14.10
C GLY A 278 -1.49 -10.05 15.40
N ARG A 279 -2.32 -10.31 16.40
CA ARG A 279 -1.91 -10.77 17.71
C ARG A 279 -2.82 -11.88 18.19
N HIS A 280 -2.25 -12.84 18.90
CA HIS A 280 -2.99 -13.89 19.59
C HIS A 280 -2.37 -14.12 20.96
N GLN A 281 -3.19 -14.13 22.02
CA GLN A 281 -2.74 -14.27 23.41
C GLN A 281 -1.59 -13.32 23.75
N ASN A 282 -1.71 -12.07 23.31
CA ASN A 282 -0.73 -11.00 23.46
C ASN A 282 0.62 -11.20 22.72
N GLN A 283 0.78 -12.25 21.91
CA GLN A 283 1.94 -12.47 21.04
C GLN A 283 1.67 -11.99 19.61
N GLU A 284 2.68 -11.42 18.95
CA GLU A 284 2.57 -10.95 17.56
C GLU A 284 2.67 -12.11 16.56
N LEU A 285 1.76 -12.11 15.58
CA LEU A 285 1.68 -13.13 14.53
C LEU A 285 2.59 -12.78 13.35
N SER A 286 3.91 -12.93 13.54
CA SER A 286 4.91 -12.60 12.50
C SER A 286 4.73 -13.38 11.19
N THR A 287 4.17 -14.59 11.23
CA THR A 287 3.93 -15.43 10.05
C THR A 287 2.66 -15.04 9.29
N LEU A 288 1.80 -14.20 9.87
CA LEU A 288 0.53 -13.81 9.27
C LEU A 288 0.72 -13.11 7.92
N ALA A 289 1.83 -12.38 7.74
CA ALA A 289 2.17 -11.72 6.48
C ALA A 289 2.30 -12.68 5.28
N GLN A 290 2.44 -14.00 5.51
CA GLN A 290 2.51 -15.03 4.47
C GLN A 290 1.13 -15.59 4.09
N LEU A 291 0.11 -15.35 4.92
CA LEU A 291 -1.25 -15.84 4.69
C LEU A 291 -1.89 -15.12 3.50
N GLN A 292 -2.47 -15.89 2.59
CA GLN A 292 -3.22 -15.41 1.44
C GLN A 292 -4.53 -16.19 1.31
N ILE A 293 -5.66 -15.49 1.27
CA ILE A 293 -6.98 -16.11 1.17
C ILE A 293 -7.75 -15.48 -0.02
N PRO A 294 -8.01 -16.25 -1.09
CA PRO A 294 -8.82 -15.78 -2.20
C PRO A 294 -10.26 -15.48 -1.76
N LEU A 295 -10.74 -14.27 -2.03
CA LEU A 295 -12.09 -13.83 -1.63
C LEU A 295 -13.21 -14.42 -2.49
N ARG A 296 -12.87 -15.11 -3.58
CA ARG A 296 -13.82 -15.85 -4.42
C ARG A 296 -14.02 -17.30 -3.98
N GLU A 297 -13.13 -17.80 -3.13
CA GLU A 297 -13.19 -19.19 -2.66
C GLU A 297 -13.87 -19.27 -1.29
N ALA A 298 -14.48 -20.42 -1.00
CA ALA A 298 -15.26 -20.62 0.21
C ALA A 298 -14.41 -20.37 1.47
N SER A 299 -14.77 -19.31 2.21
CA SER A 299 -14.12 -18.87 3.44
C SER A 299 -15.04 -17.91 4.20
N ILE A 300 -14.72 -17.63 5.47
CA ILE A 300 -15.43 -16.59 6.23
C ILE A 300 -15.30 -15.20 5.58
N PHE A 301 -14.21 -14.94 4.85
CA PHE A 301 -13.99 -13.65 4.18
C PHE A 301 -14.81 -13.52 2.90
N ASN A 302 -15.03 -14.62 2.18
CA ASN A 302 -15.97 -14.61 1.05
C ASN A 302 -17.39 -14.21 1.49
N GLN A 303 -17.85 -14.67 2.66
CA GLN A 303 -19.16 -14.29 3.18
C GLN A 303 -19.25 -12.80 3.51
N VAL A 304 -18.20 -12.22 4.09
CA VAL A 304 -18.10 -10.77 4.35
C VAL A 304 -18.21 -9.96 3.04
N VAL A 305 -17.52 -10.42 1.99
CA VAL A 305 -17.51 -9.76 0.68
C VAL A 305 -18.86 -9.89 -0.04
N VAL A 306 -19.44 -11.09 -0.06
CA VAL A 306 -20.72 -11.36 -0.75
C VAL A 306 -21.88 -10.65 -0.06
N ASN A 307 -21.91 -10.64 1.26
CA ASN A 307 -23.00 -10.02 2.03
C ASN A 307 -22.80 -8.52 2.28
N GLN A 308 -21.66 -7.95 1.88
CA GLN A 308 -21.24 -6.58 2.21
C GLN A 308 -21.46 -6.24 3.70
N GLY A 309 -21.18 -7.20 4.57
CA GLY A 309 -21.58 -7.18 5.96
C GLY A 309 -20.59 -7.89 6.86
N HIS A 310 -20.89 -7.93 8.15
CA HIS A 310 -20.06 -8.61 9.12
C HIS A 310 -20.41 -10.10 9.17
N TYR A 311 -19.41 -10.92 9.48
CA TYR A 311 -19.59 -12.31 9.87
C TYR A 311 -19.44 -12.42 11.39
N ILE A 312 -20.30 -13.17 12.05
CA ILE A 312 -20.13 -13.57 13.44
C ILE A 312 -20.59 -15.03 13.60
N GLY A 313 -19.74 -15.88 14.15
CA GLY A 313 -20.10 -17.27 14.40
C GLY A 313 -18.93 -18.25 14.33
N ILE A 314 -19.29 -19.53 14.23
CA ILE A 314 -18.32 -20.65 14.25
C ILE A 314 -17.59 -20.72 12.92
N VAL A 315 -16.27 -20.61 12.93
CA VAL A 315 -15.40 -20.80 11.79
C VAL A 315 -15.42 -22.28 11.39
N GLY A 316 -16.12 -22.58 10.29
CA GLY A 316 -16.23 -23.93 9.74
C GLY A 316 -14.91 -24.49 9.21
N ASP A 317 -14.83 -25.81 9.06
CA ASP A 317 -13.62 -26.56 8.71
C ASP A 317 -13.26 -26.54 7.20
N LEU A 318 -13.17 -25.34 6.63
CA LEU A 318 -12.80 -25.10 5.23
C LEU A 318 -11.27 -24.96 5.07
N PRO A 319 -10.68 -25.29 3.90
CA PRO A 319 -9.22 -25.22 3.70
C PRO A 319 -8.61 -23.86 4.04
N HIS A 320 -9.22 -22.76 3.58
CA HIS A 320 -8.75 -21.40 3.85
C HIS A 320 -8.91 -20.98 5.31
N ASN A 321 -9.99 -21.44 5.94
CA ASN A 321 -10.21 -21.21 7.37
C ASN A 321 -9.19 -21.96 8.22
N ARG A 322 -8.83 -23.21 7.87
CA ARG A 322 -7.75 -23.95 8.53
C ARG A 322 -6.41 -23.23 8.38
N SER A 323 -6.12 -22.73 7.18
CA SER A 323 -4.90 -21.95 6.94
C SER A 323 -4.86 -20.73 7.85
N LEU A 324 -5.94 -19.95 7.92
CA LEU A 324 -6.06 -18.82 8.86
C LEU A 324 -5.81 -19.26 10.31
N LEU A 325 -6.56 -20.24 10.81
CA LEU A 325 -6.48 -20.70 12.19
C LEU A 325 -5.10 -21.28 12.56
N SER A 326 -4.39 -21.89 11.61
CA SER A 326 -3.03 -22.39 11.83
C SER A 326 -2.05 -21.28 12.22
N HIS A 327 -2.22 -20.05 11.69
CA HIS A 327 -1.42 -18.89 12.11
C HIS A 327 -1.76 -18.42 13.52
N PHE A 328 -2.98 -18.66 14.00
CA PHE A 328 -3.39 -18.41 15.39
C PHE A 328 -3.02 -19.57 16.33
N SER A 329 -2.35 -20.62 15.84
CA SER A 329 -2.08 -21.85 16.59
C SER A 329 -3.36 -22.51 17.12
N CYS A 330 -4.46 -22.38 16.38
CA CYS A 330 -5.76 -22.95 16.73
C CYS A 330 -6.22 -23.96 15.68
N SER A 331 -7.11 -24.87 16.09
CA SER A 331 -7.86 -25.76 15.20
C SER A 331 -9.36 -25.47 15.30
N PRO A 332 -10.12 -25.69 14.22
CA PRO A 332 -11.58 -25.56 14.26
C PRO A 332 -12.19 -26.60 15.21
N PRO A 333 -13.37 -26.32 15.79
CA PRO A 333 -14.18 -25.10 15.65
C PRO A 333 -13.71 -23.96 16.56
N GLN A 334 -13.63 -22.74 16.01
CA GLN A 334 -13.39 -21.51 16.77
C GLN A 334 -14.49 -20.51 16.47
N THR A 335 -14.87 -19.67 17.43
CA THR A 335 -15.79 -18.57 17.15
C THR A 335 -14.99 -17.34 16.75
N ALA A 336 -15.44 -16.66 15.69
CA ALA A 336 -14.81 -15.45 15.23
C ALA A 336 -15.82 -14.45 14.68
N LEU A 337 -15.37 -13.22 14.59
CA LEU A 337 -16.04 -12.13 13.93
C LEU A 337 -15.12 -11.56 12.85
N ALA A 338 -15.68 -11.28 11.68
CA ALA A 338 -14.97 -10.62 10.59
C ALA A 338 -15.75 -9.37 10.16
N LEU A 339 -15.08 -8.22 10.17
CA LEU A 339 -15.64 -6.92 9.81
C LEU A 339 -14.93 -6.36 8.57
N PRO A 340 -15.68 -5.90 7.55
CA PRO A 340 -15.09 -5.13 6.47
C PRO A 340 -14.62 -3.77 6.97
N LEU A 341 -13.47 -3.32 6.48
CA LEU A 341 -12.99 -1.94 6.60
C LEU A 341 -13.02 -1.31 5.22
N MET A 342 -13.86 -0.30 5.08
CA MET A 342 -14.15 0.40 3.84
C MET A 342 -13.49 1.76 3.81
N VAL A 343 -12.91 2.13 2.67
CA VAL A 343 -12.43 3.49 2.41
C VAL A 343 -13.04 3.92 1.08
N ARG A 344 -13.85 4.99 1.12
CA ARG A 344 -14.58 5.50 -0.07
C ARG A 344 -15.31 4.39 -0.83
N GLU A 345 -16.10 3.60 -0.10
CA GLU A 345 -16.90 2.48 -0.64
C GLU A 345 -16.10 1.28 -1.19
N ARG A 346 -14.76 1.30 -1.08
CA ARG A 346 -13.90 0.17 -1.43
C ARG A 346 -13.51 -0.62 -0.19
N LEU A 347 -13.67 -1.94 -0.24
CA LEU A 347 -13.14 -2.85 0.78
C LEU A 347 -11.61 -2.87 0.71
N VAL A 348 -10.97 -2.29 1.72
CA VAL A 348 -9.50 -2.17 1.78
C VAL A 348 -8.87 -3.17 2.74
N SER A 349 -9.60 -3.56 3.78
CA SER A 349 -9.12 -4.49 4.79
C SER A 349 -10.29 -5.25 5.42
N ILE A 350 -10.02 -6.40 6.01
CA ILE A 350 -10.96 -7.16 6.83
C ILE A 350 -10.33 -7.31 8.21
N LEU A 351 -11.03 -6.84 9.24
CA LEU A 351 -10.67 -7.06 10.63
C LEU A 351 -11.23 -8.41 11.07
N TYR A 352 -10.36 -9.34 11.43
CA TYR A 352 -10.69 -10.63 12.03
C TYR A 352 -10.46 -10.58 13.54
N VAL A 353 -11.43 -11.01 14.34
CA VAL A 353 -11.34 -11.10 15.80
C VAL A 353 -11.82 -12.47 16.25
N GLN A 354 -11.05 -13.12 17.12
CA GLN A 354 -11.33 -14.45 17.65
C GLN A 354 -11.52 -14.36 19.16
N ASP A 355 -12.69 -14.81 19.63
CA ASP A 355 -13.03 -14.98 21.04
C ASP A 355 -14.31 -15.83 21.18
N SER A 356 -14.80 -16.03 22.40
CA SER A 356 -16.11 -16.65 22.64
C SER A 356 -17.26 -15.81 22.05
N LEU A 357 -18.34 -16.48 21.63
CA LEU A 357 -19.51 -15.81 21.03
C LEU A 357 -20.09 -14.75 21.96
N GLU A 358 -20.24 -15.06 23.25
CA GLU A 358 -20.75 -14.13 24.26
C GLU A 358 -19.90 -12.85 24.36
N GLN A 359 -18.57 -12.98 24.32
CA GLN A 359 -17.65 -11.85 24.42
C GLN A 359 -17.69 -10.98 23.16
N LEU A 360 -17.81 -11.61 21.98
CA LEU A 360 -17.93 -10.92 20.70
C LEU A 360 -19.26 -10.15 20.59
N GLU A 361 -20.38 -10.77 20.95
CA GLU A 361 -21.70 -10.13 20.94
C GLU A 361 -21.77 -8.96 21.94
N LYS A 362 -21.27 -9.17 23.17
CA LYS A 362 -21.24 -8.13 24.20
C LYS A 362 -20.45 -6.89 23.80
N ASN A 363 -19.34 -7.08 23.07
CA ASN A 363 -18.46 -6.00 22.64
C ASN A 363 -18.64 -5.63 21.16
N PHE A 364 -19.71 -6.08 20.50
CA PHE A 364 -19.92 -5.88 19.08
C PHE A 364 -19.94 -4.40 18.67
N HIS A 365 -20.61 -3.55 19.47
CA HIS A 365 -20.60 -2.10 19.25
C HIS A 365 -19.20 -1.48 19.35
N LEU A 366 -18.35 -1.97 20.26
CA LEU A 366 -16.98 -1.51 20.38
C LEU A 366 -16.17 -1.86 19.14
N LEU A 367 -16.36 -3.08 18.60
CA LEU A 367 -15.70 -3.55 17.38
C LEU A 367 -16.09 -2.70 16.16
N ILE A 368 -17.38 -2.46 15.96
CA ILE A 368 -17.86 -1.58 14.87
C ILE A 368 -17.30 -0.16 15.04
N ASN A 369 -17.34 0.40 16.25
CA ASN A 369 -16.85 1.76 16.48
C ASN A 369 -15.34 1.88 16.25
N ALA A 370 -14.57 0.87 16.67
CA ALA A 370 -13.14 0.82 16.40
C ALA A 370 -12.86 0.72 14.90
N ALA A 371 -13.58 -0.15 14.19
CA ALA A 371 -13.50 -0.29 12.73
C ALA A 371 -13.77 1.05 12.02
N ARG A 372 -14.90 1.71 12.32
CA ARG A 372 -15.26 3.01 11.73
C ARG A 372 -14.22 4.10 12.00
N LYS A 373 -13.69 4.18 13.22
CA LYS A 373 -12.63 5.14 13.56
C LYS A 373 -11.35 4.87 12.77
N THR A 374 -11.02 3.60 12.56
CA THR A 374 -9.89 3.19 11.71
C THR A 374 -10.13 3.55 10.23
N GLU A 375 -11.34 3.35 9.69
CA GLU A 375 -11.70 3.78 8.33
C GLU A 375 -11.55 5.30 8.16
N MET A 376 -11.99 6.08 9.15
CA MET A 376 -11.79 7.53 9.18
C MET A 376 -10.31 7.91 9.22
N ALA A 377 -9.51 7.23 10.05
CA ALA A 377 -8.06 7.47 10.13
C ALA A 377 -7.36 7.19 8.80
N PHE A 378 -7.72 6.11 8.08
CA PHE A 378 -7.21 5.85 6.74
C PHE A 378 -7.61 6.95 5.76
N SER A 379 -8.87 7.40 5.82
CA SER A 379 -9.37 8.47 4.96
C SER A 379 -8.63 9.80 5.22
N MET A 380 -8.36 10.12 6.49
CA MET A 380 -7.57 11.28 6.88
C MET A 380 -6.12 11.18 6.39
N LEU A 381 -5.49 10.02 6.52
CA LEU A 381 -4.13 9.77 6.04
C LEU A 381 -4.04 9.97 4.52
N ILE A 382 -5.01 9.46 3.78
CA ILE A 382 -5.14 9.66 2.33
C ILE A 382 -5.24 11.15 2.01
N LEU A 383 -6.16 11.87 2.64
CA LEU A 383 -6.35 13.30 2.40
C LEU A 383 -5.09 14.11 2.71
N LYS A 384 -4.42 13.81 3.83
CA LYS A 384 -3.16 14.44 4.21
C LYS A 384 -2.08 14.23 3.14
N ASN A 385 -1.93 13.00 2.66
CA ASN A 385 -0.95 12.69 1.62
C ASN A 385 -1.31 13.31 0.26
N LYS A 386 -2.61 13.47 -0.06
CA LYS A 386 -3.05 14.22 -1.23
C LYS A 386 -2.64 15.69 -1.13
N ILE A 387 -2.95 16.36 -0.02
CA ILE A 387 -2.57 17.76 0.23
C ILE A 387 -1.05 17.94 0.16
N LEU A 388 -0.29 16.99 0.71
CA LEU A 388 1.16 17.05 0.61
C LEU A 388 1.61 16.87 -0.84
N ALA A 389 0.96 16.03 -1.64
CA ALA A 389 1.36 15.72 -3.01
C ALA A 389 0.89 16.73 -4.06
N THR A 390 0.07 17.72 -3.70
CA THR A 390 -0.30 18.88 -4.53
C THR A 390 0.50 20.10 -4.08
#